data_AF-A0A7J2S5I5-F1
#
_entry.id   AF-A0A7J2S5I5-F1
#
_cell.length_a   1.000
_cell.length_b   1.000
_cell.length_c   1.000
_cell.angle_alpha   90.00
_cell.angle_beta   90.00
_cell.angle_gamma   90.00
#
_symmetry.space_group_name_H-M   'P 1'
#
loop_
_entity.id
_entity.type
_entity.pdbx_description
1 polymer ?
#
loop_
_entity_poly.entity_id
_entity_poly.type
_entity_poly.pdbx_seq_one_letter_code
_entity_poly.pdbx_strand_id
1 'polypeptide(L)'
;MCENKPLIVVDKGPWYRWALQRMGLQYKNETFGERNAIEGWYSLFKARVKRFWKRFPFHSSLESVKRWSVVWACLYNLEVLT
;
A
#
# COMPACT_ATOMS: atom_id res chain seq x y z
N MET A 1 16.50 4.91 -18.02
CA MET A 1 16.95 5.49 -16.73
C MET A 1 15.70 5.96 -16.01
N CYS A 2 15.55 5.78 -14.70
CA CYS A 2 14.38 6.33 -14.00
C CYS A 2 14.53 7.86 -13.92
N GLU A 3 13.85 8.57 -14.83
CA GLU A 3 13.88 10.03 -14.94
C GLU A 3 13.09 10.70 -13.81
N ASN A 4 12.11 10.00 -13.23
CA ASN A 4 11.33 10.45 -12.10
C ASN A 4 11.80 9.73 -10.83
N LYS A 5 12.62 10.41 -10.02
CA LYS A 5 13.06 9.94 -8.68
C LYS A 5 12.20 10.60 -7.61
N PRO A 6 10.98 10.09 -7.34
CA PRO A 6 10.13 10.68 -6.31
C PRO A 6 10.77 10.55 -4.93
N LEU A 7 10.46 11.50 -4.06
CA LEU A 7 10.74 11.36 -2.63
C LEU A 7 9.79 10.31 -2.05
N ILE A 8 10.33 9.25 -1.45
CA ILE A 8 9.53 8.21 -0.81
C ILE A 8 9.35 8.54 0.68
N VAL A 9 8.11 8.71 1.12
CA VAL A 9 7.80 8.90 2.55
C VAL A 9 7.54 7.54 3.19
N VAL A 10 8.34 7.17 4.19
CA VAL A 10 8.30 5.85 4.84
C VAL A 10 8.26 5.95 6.36
N ASP A 11 7.95 4.84 7.00
CA ASP A 11 8.13 4.66 8.44
C ASP A 11 9.60 4.38 8.81
N LYS A 12 9.91 4.37 10.11
CA LYS A 12 11.21 4.00 10.68
C LYS A 12 11.57 2.52 10.53
N GLY A 13 10.89 1.78 9.64
CA GLY A 13 11.17 0.37 9.37
C GLY A 13 12.61 0.18 8.86
N PRO A 14 13.42 -0.70 9.47
CA PRO A 14 14.84 -0.82 9.16
C PRO A 14 15.13 -1.30 7.74
N TRP A 15 14.19 -2.02 7.12
CA TRP A 15 14.31 -2.56 5.76
C TRP A 15 14.26 -1.49 4.65
N TYR A 16 13.58 -0.37 4.88
CA TYR A 16 13.41 0.66 3.84
C TYR A 16 14.74 1.31 3.45
N ARG A 17 15.61 1.57 4.43
CA ARG A 17 16.91 2.21 4.19
C ARG A 17 17.74 1.45 3.16
N TRP A 18 17.92 0.15 3.36
CA TRP A 18 18.73 -0.67 2.47
C TRP A 18 18.16 -0.74 1.05
N ALA A 19 16.85 -0.95 0.92
CA ALA A 19 16.19 -1.06 -0.39
C ALA A 19 16.22 0.26 -1.18
N LEU A 20 15.92 1.39 -0.52
CA LEU A 20 15.84 2.71 -1.16
C LEU A 20 17.22 3.23 -1.56
N GLN A 21 18.24 2.99 -0.73
CA GLN A 21 19.63 3.30 -1.07
C GLN A 21 20.11 2.50 -2.29
N ARG A 22 19.81 1.20 -2.34
CA ARG A 22 20.16 0.35 -3.48
C ARG A 22 19.50 0.82 -4.79
N MET A 23 18.29 1.37 -4.71
CA MET A 23 17.57 1.93 -5.86
C MET A 23 17.97 3.39 -6.17
N GLY A 24 18.83 4.02 -5.36
CA GLY A 24 19.22 5.42 -5.53
C GLY A 24 18.07 6.42 -5.38
N LEU A 25 17.06 6.07 -4.58
CA LEU A 25 15.89 6.90 -4.29
C LEU A 25 16.06 7.67 -2.97
N GLN A 26 15.62 8.92 -2.97
CA GLN A 26 15.54 9.71 -1.75
C GLN A 26 14.33 9.27 -0.93
N TYR A 27 14.48 9.31 0.39
CA TYR A 27 13.38 8.96 1.29
C TYR A 27 13.40 9.81 2.56
N LYS A 28 12.21 10.01 3.13
CA LYS A 28 12.00 10.74 4.39
C LYS A 28 11.27 9.82 5.37
N ASN A 29 11.78 9.78 6.60
CA ASN A 29 11.07 9.14 7.69
C ASN A 29 10.08 10.14 8.30
N GLU A 30 8.81 9.81 8.30
CA GLU A 30 7.77 10.64 8.90
C GLU A 30 6.85 9.76 9.75
N THR A 31 6.49 10.21 10.95
CA THR A 31 5.59 9.47 11.83
C THR A 31 4.13 9.88 11.64
N PHE A 32 3.89 11.17 11.34
CA PHE A 32 2.57 11.77 11.13
C PHE A 32 2.69 12.83 10.03
N GLY A 33 1.69 12.95 9.15
CA GLY A 33 1.73 13.94 8.06
C GLY A 33 1.22 13.36 6.74
N GLU A 34 2.03 13.43 5.69
CA GLU A 34 1.67 12.96 4.34
C GLU A 34 1.35 11.45 4.31
N ARG A 35 1.87 10.71 5.29
CA ARG A 35 1.53 9.29 5.51
C ARG A 35 0.07 9.05 5.91
N ASN A 36 -0.66 10.06 6.37
CA ASN A 36 -2.07 9.90 6.73
C ASN A 36 -2.90 9.42 5.52
N ALA A 37 -2.51 9.81 4.30
CA ALA A 37 -3.18 9.34 3.08
C ALA A 37 -3.10 7.81 2.93
N ILE A 38 -1.90 7.23 3.11
CA ILE A 38 -1.73 5.78 3.00
C ILE A 38 -2.36 5.04 4.19
N GLU A 39 -2.36 5.63 5.39
CA GLU A 39 -3.06 5.08 6.55
C GLU A 39 -4.57 5.05 6.34
N GLY A 40 -5.15 6.12 5.77
CA GLY A 40 -6.56 6.17 5.37
C GLY A 40 -6.91 5.11 4.33
N TRP A 41 -6.08 4.96 3.30
CA TRP A 41 -6.21 3.91 2.29
C TRP A 41 -6.28 2.51 2.92
N TYR A 42 -5.32 2.19 3.79
CA TYR A 42 -5.27 0.89 4.47
C TYR A 42 -6.41 0.72 5.48
N SER A 43 -6.92 1.80 6.09
CA SER A 43 -8.08 1.75 6.97
C SER A 43 -9.32 1.26 6.21
N LEU A 44 -9.57 1.80 5.02
CA LEU A 44 -10.66 1.37 4.14
C LEU A 44 -10.48 -0.08 3.67
N PHE A 45 -9.26 -0.44 3.26
CA PHE A 45 -8.94 -1.82 2.89
C PHE A 45 -9.22 -2.80 4.03
N LYS A 46 -8.72 -2.49 5.25
CA LYS A 46 -8.94 -3.30 6.45
C LYS A 46 -10.42 -3.38 6.80
N ALA A 47 -11.20 -2.32 6.61
CA ALA A 47 -12.64 -2.33 6.83
C ALA A 47 -13.36 -3.31 5.89
N ARG A 48 -12.93 -3.41 4.61
CA ARG A 48 -13.44 -4.41 3.66
C ARG A 48 -13.04 -5.83 4.07
N VAL A 49 -11.77 -6.05 4.41
CA VAL A 49 -11.27 -7.35 4.87
C VAL A 49 -11.99 -7.80 6.16
N LYS A 50 -12.35 -6.87 7.04
CA LYS A 50 -13.12 -7.16 8.26
C LYS A 50 -14.51 -7.73 7.96
N ARG A 51 -15.12 -7.41 6.81
CA ARG A 51 -16.41 -7.99 6.38
C ARG A 51 -16.32 -9.49 6.11
N PHE A 52 -15.11 -9.98 5.77
CA PHE A 52 -14.82 -11.41 5.66
C PHE A 52 -14.30 -11.99 6.98
N TRP A 53 -14.57 -11.38 8.13
CA TRP A 53 -14.03 -11.81 9.42
C TRP A 53 -12.49 -11.92 9.44
N LYS A 54 -11.81 -11.08 8.65
CA LYS A 54 -10.35 -11.13 8.43
C LYS A 54 -9.85 -12.46 7.86
N ARG A 55 -10.73 -13.25 7.26
CA ARG A 55 -10.43 -14.54 6.65
C ARG A 55 -11.03 -14.59 5.25
N PHE A 56 -10.18 -14.71 4.25
CA PHE A 56 -10.68 -14.95 2.90
C PHE A 56 -11.51 -16.25 2.86
N PRO A 57 -12.53 -16.33 1.98
CA PRO A 57 -13.42 -17.50 1.89
C PRO A 57 -12.67 -18.83 1.81
N PHE A 58 -13.31 -19.89 2.29
CA PHE A 58 -12.75 -21.25 2.24
C PHE A 58 -12.32 -21.60 0.80
N HIS A 59 -11.16 -22.26 0.64
CA HIS A 59 -10.50 -22.52 -0.66
C HIS A 59 -9.99 -21.31 -1.46
N SER A 60 -9.86 -20.13 -0.86
CA SER A 60 -9.16 -19.03 -1.52
C SER A 60 -7.70 -19.41 -1.82
N SER A 61 -7.33 -19.39 -3.10
CA SER A 61 -5.95 -19.57 -3.53
C SER A 61 -5.15 -18.28 -3.34
N LEU A 62 -3.83 -18.37 -3.34
CA LEU A 62 -2.97 -17.17 -3.36
C LEU A 62 -3.32 -16.25 -4.53
N GLU A 63 -3.67 -16.82 -5.68
CA GLU A 63 -4.05 -16.07 -6.86
C GLU A 63 -5.38 -15.32 -6.68
N SER A 64 -6.39 -15.95 -6.08
CA SER A 64 -7.67 -15.27 -5.83
C SER A 64 -7.51 -14.10 -4.86
N VAL A 65 -6.67 -14.25 -3.82
CA VAL A 65 -6.34 -13.17 -2.87
C VAL A 65 -5.59 -12.03 -3.56
N LYS A 66 -4.63 -12.35 -4.45
CA LYS A 66 -3.92 -11.34 -5.26
C LYS A 66 -4.89 -10.58 -6.16
N ARG A 67 -5.74 -11.29 -6.91
CA ARG A 67 -6.76 -10.67 -7.79
C ARG A 67 -7.70 -9.77 -7.00
N TRP A 68 -8.20 -10.24 -5.85
CA TRP A 68 -9.06 -9.43 -4.99
C TRP A 68 -8.37 -8.14 -4.52
N SER A 69 -7.10 -8.21 -4.12
CA SER A 69 -6.31 -7.04 -3.70
C SER A 69 -6.09 -6.04 -4.84
N VAL A 70 -5.84 -6.54 -6.06
CA VAL A 70 -5.70 -5.69 -7.26
C VAL A 70 -7.02 -5.01 -7.60
N VAL A 71 -8.12 -5.76 -7.62
CA VAL A 71 -9.46 -5.21 -7.88
C VAL A 71 -9.81 -4.13 -6.85
N TRP A 72 -9.50 -4.33 -5.57
CA TRP A 72 -9.65 -3.29 -4.56
C TRP A 72 -8.87 -2.00 -4.92
N ALA A 73 -7.58 -2.13 -5.26
CA ALA A 73 -6.77 -0.98 -5.61
C ALA A 73 -7.31 -0.24 -6.85
N CYS A 74 -7.77 -0.98 -7.86
CA CYS A 74 -8.42 -0.40 -9.04
C CYS A 74 -9.70 0.36 -8.68
N LEU A 75 -10.59 -0.24 -7.87
CA LEU A 75 -11.84 0.39 -7.46
C LEU A 75 -11.59 1.66 -6.64
N TYR A 76 -10.65 1.62 -5.68
CA TYR A 76 -10.28 2.81 -4.91
C TYR A 76 -9.78 3.94 -5.82
N ASN A 77 -8.90 3.62 -6.77
CA ASN A 77 -8.35 4.61 -7.69
C ASN A 77 -9.42 5.18 -8.63
N LEU A 78 -10.40 4.36 -9.05
CA LEU A 78 -11.54 4.84 -9.84
C LEU A 78 -12.41 5.80 -9.03
N GLU A 79 -12.77 5.46 -7.79
CA GLU A 79 -13.58 6.31 -6.91
C GLU A 79 -12.89 7.63 -6.55
N VAL A 80 -11.56 7.67 -6.49
CA VAL A 80 -10.79 8.89 -6.20
C VAL A 80 -10.63 9.79 -7.44
N LEU A 81 -10.75 9.24 -8.65
CA LEU A 81 -10.60 9.98 -9.90
C LEU A 81 -11.95 10.50 -10.46
N THR A 82 -13.07 10.07 -9.91
CA THR A 82 -14.44 10.53 -10.22
C THR A 82 -14.92 11.57 -9.23
#